data_AF-A0A8S3RZW8-F1
#
_entry.id   AF-A0A8S3RZW8-F1
#
_cell.length_a   1.000
_cell.length_b   1.000
_cell.length_c   1.000
_cell.angle_alpha   90.00
_cell.angle_beta   90.00
_cell.angle_gamma   90.00
#
_symmetry.space_group_name_H-M   'P 1'
#
loop_
_entity.id
_entity.type
_entity.pdbx_description
1 polymer ?
#
loop_
_entity_poly.entity_id
_entity_poly.type
_entity_poly.pdbx_seq_one_letter_code
_entity_poly.pdbx_strand_id
1 'polypeptide(L)'
;MYDTLTTSSEIQLSQIYSHGKKRLLVKLPEVQKQTNSIDCGLFAIANAVEFCFTSFSGGIHVEFDTELLREHLVICLEKGEFIPFPKKKISMKGKPKYKTSVVECNCECGKCDSVEDMLGCEWQKGVKKCNIWKHFSCTGLKDGDTFLCSKHITN
;
A
#
# COMPACT_ATOMS: atom_id res chain seq x y z
N MET A 1 1.74 12.62 6.21
CA MET A 1 1.89 11.17 5.92
C MET A 1 0.52 10.52 6.11
N TYR A 2 -0.04 9.91 5.06
CA TYR A 2 -1.43 9.45 5.03
C TYR A 2 -1.66 8.26 5.97
N ASP A 3 -2.88 8.18 6.53
CA ASP A 3 -3.33 7.06 7.39
C ASP A 3 -3.99 5.92 6.61
N THR A 4 -4.11 6.10 5.30
CA THR A 4 -4.74 5.19 4.35
C THR A 4 -3.91 5.18 3.07
N LEU A 5 -4.00 4.09 2.30
CA LEU A 5 -3.46 4.08 0.94
C LEU A 5 -4.20 5.11 0.09
N THR A 6 -3.44 5.82 -0.74
CA THR A 6 -4.01 6.66 -1.81
C THR A 6 -4.21 5.81 -3.05
N THR A 7 -5.12 6.21 -3.95
CA THR A 7 -5.30 5.55 -5.26
C THR A 7 -3.98 5.41 -6.03
N SER A 8 -3.14 6.45 -6.01
CA SER A 8 -1.82 6.39 -6.65
C SER A 8 -0.93 5.32 -6.02
N SER A 9 -0.97 5.17 -4.69
CA SER A 9 -0.25 4.10 -4.00
C SER A 9 -0.79 2.72 -4.37
N GLU A 10 -2.11 2.54 -4.47
CA GLU A 10 -2.72 1.28 -4.89
C GLU A 10 -2.28 0.89 -6.31
N ILE A 11 -2.29 1.85 -7.23
CA ILE A 11 -1.83 1.65 -8.61
C ILE A 11 -0.37 1.19 -8.63
N GLN A 12 0.53 1.93 -7.97
CA GLN A 12 1.95 1.59 -7.91
C GLN A 12 2.19 0.21 -7.26
N LEU A 13 1.50 -0.08 -6.15
CA LEU A 13 1.61 -1.38 -5.48
C LEU A 13 1.13 -2.52 -6.36
N SER A 14 0.02 -2.35 -7.09
CA SER A 14 -0.48 -3.39 -8.00
C SER A 14 0.50 -3.66 -9.14
N GLN A 15 1.09 -2.62 -9.73
CA GLN A 15 2.05 -2.76 -10.84
C GLN A 15 3.31 -3.54 -10.42
N ILE A 16 3.78 -3.32 -9.18
CA ILE A 16 5.03 -3.92 -8.70
C ILE A 16 4.80 -5.30 -8.07
N TYR A 17 3.67 -5.50 -7.37
CA TYR A 17 3.50 -6.65 -6.48
C TYR A 17 2.36 -7.60 -6.83
N SER A 18 1.43 -7.25 -7.72
CA SER A 18 0.28 -8.11 -8.03
C SER A 18 0.74 -9.48 -8.51
N HIS A 19 1.63 -9.56 -9.50
CA HIS A 19 2.16 -10.81 -10.07
C HIS A 19 1.06 -11.88 -10.28
N GLY A 20 -0.09 -11.48 -10.83
CA GLY A 20 -1.25 -12.37 -11.04
C GLY A 20 -2.11 -12.66 -9.80
N LYS A 21 -1.79 -12.09 -8.64
CA LYS A 21 -2.64 -12.13 -7.44
C LYS A 21 -3.84 -11.20 -7.64
N LYS A 22 -5.01 -11.70 -7.25
CA LYS A 22 -6.25 -10.91 -7.25
C LYS A 22 -6.32 -9.88 -6.12
N ARG A 23 -5.50 -10.04 -5.08
CA ARG A 23 -5.52 -9.19 -3.89
C ARG A 23 -4.13 -9.01 -3.34
N LEU A 24 -3.79 -7.78 -2.98
CA LEU A 24 -2.59 -7.45 -2.22
C LEU A 24 -2.97 -7.02 -0.82
N LEU A 25 -2.46 -7.74 0.17
CA LEU A 25 -2.61 -7.39 1.58
C LEU A 25 -1.49 -6.43 1.98
N VAL A 26 -1.83 -5.19 2.30
CA VAL A 26 -0.89 -4.14 2.68
C VAL A 26 -1.03 -3.84 4.15
N LYS A 27 0.07 -3.97 4.90
CA LYS A 27 0.13 -3.57 6.31
C LYS A 27 0.72 -2.17 6.39
N LEU A 28 -0.07 -1.23 6.91
CA LEU A 28 0.33 0.15 7.17
C LEU A 28 0.65 0.29 8.65
N PRO A 29 1.93 0.23 9.04
CA PRO A 29 2.32 0.36 10.45
C PRO A 29 2.01 1.75 10.99
N GLU A 30 1.58 1.80 12.25
CA GLU A 30 1.51 3.04 13.00
C GLU A 30 2.94 3.45 13.39
N VAL A 31 3.34 4.63 12.93
CA VAL A 31 4.68 5.21 13.14
C VAL A 31 4.56 6.67 13.54
N GLN A 32 5.60 7.22 14.17
CA GLN A 32 5.65 8.65 14.42
C GLN A 32 5.75 9.41 13.09
N LYS A 33 4.80 10.32 12.90
CA LYS A 33 4.74 11.23 11.75
C LYS A 33 5.38 12.57 12.11
N GLN A 34 5.87 13.26 11.09
CA GLN A 34 6.24 14.68 11.23
C GLN A 34 5.02 15.52 11.66
N THR A 35 5.28 16.58 12.41
CA THR A 35 4.30 17.62 12.76
C THR A 35 4.45 18.89 11.94
N ASN A 36 5.57 19.04 11.22
CA ASN A 36 5.86 20.17 10.35
C ASN A 36 5.78 19.78 8.85
N SER A 37 6.04 20.73 7.96
CA SER A 37 5.96 20.54 6.50
C SER A 37 7.28 20.13 5.82
N ILE A 38 8.40 20.09 6.55
CA ILE A 38 9.75 20.00 5.97
C ILE A 38 10.50 18.72 6.31
N ASP A 39 10.11 17.99 7.36
CA ASP A 39 10.85 16.84 7.88
C ASP A 39 10.36 15.49 7.31
N CYS A 40 9.65 15.48 6.18
CA CYS A 40 8.94 14.28 5.74
C CYS A 40 9.92 13.19 5.34
N GLY A 41 11.01 13.58 4.67
CA GLY A 41 12.14 12.72 4.35
C GLY A 41 12.89 12.25 5.58
N LEU A 42 13.09 13.12 6.58
CA LEU A 42 13.79 12.79 7.83
C LEU A 42 13.04 11.68 8.59
N PHE A 43 11.73 11.84 8.81
CA PHE A 43 10.91 10.82 9.45
C PHE A 43 10.75 9.56 8.59
N ALA A 44 10.70 9.68 7.26
CA ALA A 44 10.66 8.50 6.38
C ALA A 44 11.94 7.66 6.53
N ILE A 45 13.11 8.28 6.53
CA ILE A 45 14.40 7.60 6.72
C ILE A 45 14.49 7.00 8.12
N ALA A 46 14.19 7.77 9.17
CA ALA A 46 14.28 7.28 10.56
C ALA A 46 13.37 6.05 10.78
N ASN A 47 12.14 6.08 10.27
CA ASN A 47 11.24 4.92 10.33
C ASN A 47 11.76 3.74 9.48
N ALA A 48 12.30 3.99 8.27
CA ALA A 48 12.87 2.94 7.43
C ALA A 48 14.05 2.22 8.11
N VAL A 49 14.96 2.98 8.72
CA VAL A 49 16.07 2.43 9.51
C VAL A 49 15.53 1.59 10.66
N GLU A 50 14.56 2.10 11.40
CA GLU A 50 13.95 1.37 12.51
C GLU A 50 13.30 0.05 12.05
N PHE A 51 12.64 0.02 10.88
CA PHE A 51 12.10 -1.22 10.31
C PHE A 51 13.18 -2.26 10.02
N CYS A 52 14.32 -1.83 9.48
CA CYS A 52 15.44 -2.72 9.18
C CYS A 52 16.05 -3.32 10.44
N PHE A 53 16.22 -2.54 11.51
CA PHE A 53 16.88 -3.02 12.74
C PHE A 53 15.98 -3.86 13.65
N THR A 54 14.66 -3.72 13.57
CA THR A 54 13.71 -4.39 14.49
C THR A 54 13.02 -5.62 13.90
N SER A 55 13.33 -5.99 12.66
CA SER A 55 12.71 -7.14 11.97
C SER A 55 11.18 -7.12 12.03
N PHE A 56 10.59 -5.95 11.75
CA PHE A 56 9.16 -5.62 11.78
C PHE A 56 8.19 -6.75 12.21
N SER A 57 7.78 -6.73 13.47
CA SER A 57 6.88 -7.75 14.05
C SER A 57 5.42 -7.30 14.25
N GLY A 58 5.03 -6.15 13.67
CA GLY A 58 3.62 -5.73 13.63
C GLY A 58 3.32 -4.30 14.07
N GLY A 59 4.23 -3.35 13.81
CA GLY A 59 4.11 -1.93 14.19
C GLY A 59 5.31 -1.50 15.02
N ILE A 60 5.72 -0.25 14.88
CA ILE A 60 6.83 0.29 15.68
C ILE A 60 6.32 1.59 16.28
N HIS A 61 5.73 1.49 17.46
CA HIS A 61 5.48 2.69 18.23
C HIS A 61 6.85 3.11 18.78
N VAL A 62 7.49 4.04 18.08
CA VAL A 62 8.74 4.69 18.49
C VAL A 62 8.46 6.18 18.61
N GLU A 63 8.97 6.77 19.68
CA GLU A 63 9.01 8.22 19.83
C GLU A 63 10.47 8.66 19.69
N PHE A 64 10.80 9.18 18.51
CA PHE A 64 12.08 9.78 18.20
C PHE A 64 12.30 11.06 19.00
N ASP A 65 13.56 11.29 19.36
CA ASP A 65 14.00 12.57 19.87
C ASP A 65 14.17 13.55 18.71
N THR A 66 13.12 14.34 18.47
CA THR A 66 13.01 15.18 17.26
C THR A 66 14.07 16.27 17.18
N GLU A 67 14.60 16.71 18.32
CA GLU A 67 15.65 17.73 18.38
C GLU A 67 16.99 17.19 17.85
N LEU A 68 17.23 15.89 18.03
CA LEU A 68 18.48 15.21 17.64
C LEU A 68 18.40 14.53 16.26
N LEU A 69 17.20 14.32 15.70
CA LEU A 69 17.00 13.59 14.44
C LEU A 69 17.83 14.16 13.28
N ARG A 70 17.81 15.50 13.09
CA ARG A 70 18.47 16.13 11.94
C ARG A 70 19.99 16.03 12.02
N GLU A 71 20.57 16.35 13.18
CA GLU A 71 22.01 16.22 13.41
C GLU A 71 22.46 14.77 13.27
N HIS A 72 21.68 13.82 13.80
CA HIS A 72 21.97 12.40 13.67
C HIS A 72 21.96 11.92 12.21
N LEU A 73 21.03 12.42 11.39
CA LEU A 73 21.00 12.12 9.96
C LEU A 73 22.28 12.61 9.27
N VAL A 74 22.75 13.83 9.58
CA VAL A 74 24.01 14.36 9.03
C VAL A 74 25.17 13.44 9.38
N ILE A 75 25.29 13.03 10.65
CA ILE A 75 26.33 12.10 11.10
C ILE A 75 26.27 10.76 10.34
N CYS A 76 25.08 10.20 10.14
CA CYS A 76 24.91 8.95 9.39
C CYS A 76 25.37 9.11 7.93
N LEU A 77 24.99 10.22 7.28
CA LEU A 77 25.36 10.50 5.89
C LEU A 77 26.87 10.74 5.73
N GLU A 78 27.49 11.49 6.64
CA GLU A 78 28.94 11.73 6.65
C GLU A 78 29.74 10.45 6.87
N LYS A 79 29.23 9.52 7.69
CA LYS A 79 29.85 8.22 7.93
C LYS A 79 29.54 7.17 6.86
N GLY A 80 28.53 7.41 6.02
CA GLY A 80 28.06 6.46 5.00
C GLY A 80 27.34 5.25 5.58
N GLU A 81 26.86 5.30 6.83
CA GLU A 81 26.19 4.19 7.51
C GLU A 81 25.01 4.70 8.34
N PHE A 82 23.87 4.00 8.24
CA PHE A 82 22.70 4.26 9.09
C PHE A 82 22.72 3.40 10.35
N ILE A 83 22.60 4.06 11.50
CA ILE A 83 22.40 3.43 12.80
C ILE A 83 21.03 3.84 13.39
N PRO A 84 20.49 3.13 14.40
CA PRO A 84 19.21 3.48 14.99
C PRO A 84 19.18 4.93 15.48
N PHE A 85 18.15 5.65 15.05
CA PHE A 85 17.98 7.06 15.39
C PHE A 85 17.68 7.28 16.89
N PRO A 86 18.01 8.45 17.45
CA PRO A 86 17.74 8.79 18.84
C PRO A 86 16.25 8.71 19.19
N LYS A 87 15.93 8.12 20.34
CA LYS A 87 14.57 7.92 20.83
C LYS A 87 14.44 8.51 22.23
N LYS A 88 13.28 9.05 22.55
CA LYS A 88 12.99 9.47 23.93
C LYS A 88 12.94 8.23 24.83
N LYS A 89 13.47 8.36 26.06
CA LYS A 89 13.42 7.31 27.09
C LYS A 89 12.00 7.21 27.67
N ILE A 90 11.06 6.71 26.89
CA ILE A 90 9.69 6.48 27.33
C ILE A 90 9.48 4.98 27.37
N SER A 91 8.92 4.47 28.47
CA SER A 91 8.53 3.05 28.59
C SER A 91 7.31 2.81 27.69
N MET A 92 7.55 2.42 26.44
CA MET A 92 6.48 2.19 25.47
C MET A 92 5.82 0.83 25.73
N LYS A 93 4.81 0.82 26.60
CA LYS A 93 3.97 -0.35 26.85
C LYS A 93 2.82 -0.35 25.85
N GLY A 94 2.94 -1.14 24.79
CA GLY A 94 1.85 -1.31 23.83
C GLY A 94 2.13 -2.47 22.88
N LYS A 95 1.08 -3.18 22.48
CA LYS A 95 1.20 -4.09 21.34
C LYS A 95 1.38 -3.25 20.09
N PRO A 96 2.28 -3.64 19.19
CA PRO A 96 2.50 -2.90 17.97
C PRO A 96 1.21 -2.93 17.12
N LYS A 97 0.90 -1.80 16.48
CA LYS A 97 -0.35 -1.58 15.75
C LYS A 97 -0.06 -1.30 14.27
N TYR A 98 -0.92 -1.83 13.41
CA TYR A 98 -0.97 -1.53 12.00
C TYR A 98 -2.41 -1.56 11.52
N LYS A 99 -2.68 -0.80 10.47
CA LYS A 99 -3.91 -0.92 9.69
C LYS A 99 -3.66 -1.86 8.52
N THR A 100 -4.65 -2.66 8.18
CA THR A 100 -4.61 -3.52 7.00
C THR A 100 -5.45 -2.88 5.91
N SER A 101 -4.88 -2.74 4.72
CA SER A 101 -5.58 -2.34 3.51
C SER A 101 -5.47 -3.45 2.47
N VAL A 102 -6.50 -3.61 1.66
CA VAL A 102 -6.51 -4.59 0.57
C VAL A 102 -6.57 -3.84 -0.74
N VAL A 103 -5.62 -4.09 -1.63
CA VAL A 103 -5.68 -3.63 -3.02
C VAL A 103 -6.28 -4.75 -3.84
N GLU A 104 -7.50 -4.57 -4.32
CA GLU A 104 -8.20 -5.49 -5.20
C GLU A 104 -7.64 -5.36 -6.63
N CYS A 105 -7.38 -6.49 -7.28
CA CYS A 105 -6.80 -6.63 -8.62
C CYS A 105 -7.58 -7.71 -9.37
N ASN A 106 -8.88 -7.52 -9.54
CA ASN A 106 -9.79 -8.55 -10.03
C ASN A 106 -9.63 -8.83 -11.54
N CYS A 107 -9.12 -7.85 -12.29
CA CYS A 107 -8.79 -8.00 -13.69
C CYS A 107 -7.52 -8.84 -13.89
N GLU A 108 -7.51 -9.68 -14.91
CA GLU A 108 -6.36 -10.53 -15.27
C GLU A 108 -5.13 -9.75 -15.77
N CYS A 109 -5.28 -8.45 -16.08
CA CYS A 109 -4.14 -7.59 -16.43
C CYS A 109 -3.21 -7.29 -15.25
N GLY A 110 -3.62 -7.63 -14.01
CA GLY A 110 -2.83 -7.45 -12.80
C GLY A 110 -2.78 -6.03 -12.24
N LYS A 111 -3.48 -5.07 -12.85
CA LYS A 111 -3.66 -3.72 -12.27
C LYS A 111 -4.76 -3.75 -11.21
N CYS A 112 -4.72 -2.80 -10.27
CA CYS A 112 -5.77 -2.64 -9.28
C CYS A 112 -7.10 -2.17 -9.89
N ASP A 113 -8.20 -2.46 -9.21
CA ASP A 113 -9.55 -2.08 -9.62
C ASP A 113 -9.74 -0.56 -9.64
N SER A 114 -8.98 0.19 -8.83
CA SER A 114 -9.05 1.65 -8.73
C SER A 114 -8.39 2.41 -9.89
N VAL A 115 -7.78 1.71 -10.85
CA VAL A 115 -7.06 2.38 -11.96
C VAL A 115 -8.01 3.01 -12.98
N GLU A 116 -9.18 2.40 -13.19
CA GLU A 116 -10.26 2.86 -14.07
C GLU A 116 -11.54 2.08 -13.77
N ASP A 117 -12.64 2.43 -14.43
CA ASP A 117 -13.91 1.74 -14.27
C ASP A 117 -13.84 0.25 -14.64
N MET A 118 -14.54 -0.55 -13.85
CA MET A 118 -14.61 -2.00 -13.98
C MET A 118 -15.97 -2.43 -14.53
N LEU A 119 -15.95 -3.34 -15.50
CA LEU A 119 -17.13 -4.01 -16.03
C LEU A 119 -17.21 -5.44 -15.49
N GLY A 120 -18.37 -5.77 -14.91
CA GLY A 120 -18.72 -7.12 -14.47
C GLY A 120 -19.41 -7.89 -15.60
N CYS A 121 -19.13 -9.19 -15.70
CA CYS A 121 -19.79 -10.02 -16.71
C CYS A 121 -21.30 -10.11 -16.45
N GLU A 122 -22.11 -9.75 -17.44
CA GLU A 122 -23.58 -9.68 -17.31
C GLU A 122 -24.29 -11.03 -17.34
N TRP A 123 -23.58 -12.11 -17.65
CA TRP A 123 -24.19 -13.43 -17.74
C TRP A 123 -24.87 -13.85 -16.43
N GLN A 124 -26.12 -14.25 -16.55
CA GLN A 124 -26.95 -14.72 -15.45
C GLN A 124 -27.75 -15.96 -15.86
N LYS A 125 -27.79 -16.97 -14.97
CA LYS A 125 -28.67 -18.15 -15.12
C LYS A 125 -29.48 -18.34 -13.84
N GLY A 126 -30.78 -18.07 -13.90
CA GLY A 126 -31.62 -17.97 -12.71
C GLY A 126 -31.09 -16.86 -11.80
N VAL A 127 -30.67 -17.21 -10.58
CA VAL A 127 -30.08 -16.27 -9.60
C VAL A 127 -28.55 -16.21 -9.63
N LYS A 128 -27.88 -17.11 -10.38
CA LYS A 128 -26.40 -17.15 -10.42
C LYS A 128 -25.88 -16.12 -11.41
N LYS A 129 -24.98 -15.25 -10.94
CA LYS A 129 -24.25 -14.26 -11.75
C LYS A 129 -22.79 -14.68 -11.93
N CYS A 130 -22.19 -14.32 -13.05
CA CYS A 130 -20.75 -14.43 -13.22
C CYS A 130 -20.03 -13.45 -12.28
N ASN A 131 -18.88 -13.84 -11.73
CA ASN A 131 -18.05 -12.97 -10.88
C ASN A 131 -16.69 -12.65 -11.55
N ILE A 132 -16.70 -12.48 -12.87
CA ILE A 132 -15.53 -12.04 -13.63
C ILE A 132 -15.68 -10.55 -13.89
N TRP A 133 -14.63 -9.81 -13.54
CA TRP A 133 -14.54 -8.36 -13.69
C TRP A 133 -13.31 -8.03 -14.52
N LYS A 134 -13.43 -7.03 -15.38
CA LYS A 134 -12.32 -6.48 -16.17
C LYS A 134 -12.38 -4.97 -16.17
N HIS A 135 -11.22 -4.34 -16.24
CA HIS A 135 -11.12 -2.92 -16.59
C HIS A 135 -11.77 -2.68 -17.96
N PHE A 136 -12.46 -1.55 -18.13
CA PHE A 136 -13.12 -1.20 -19.39
C PHE A 136 -12.19 -1.36 -20.60
N SER A 137 -10.99 -0.79 -20.53
CA SER A 137 -9.94 -0.89 -21.55
C SER A 137 -9.48 -2.33 -21.83
N CYS A 138 -9.61 -3.23 -20.85
CA CYS A 138 -9.23 -4.63 -20.97
C CYS A 138 -10.34 -5.52 -21.56
N THR A 139 -11.54 -4.96 -21.80
CA THR A 139 -12.64 -5.67 -22.45
C THR A 139 -12.56 -5.60 -23.98
N GLY A 140 -11.97 -4.53 -24.52
CA GLY A 140 -11.96 -4.26 -25.97
C GLY A 140 -13.32 -3.78 -26.52
N LEU A 141 -14.26 -3.41 -25.64
CA LEU A 141 -15.60 -2.94 -25.99
C LEU A 141 -15.63 -1.44 -26.31
N LYS A 142 -16.72 -0.98 -26.93
CA LYS A 142 -17.03 0.45 -27.08
C LYS A 142 -18.00 0.91 -26.00
N ASP A 143 -18.09 2.22 -25.80
CA ASP A 143 -19.05 2.82 -24.86
C ASP A 143 -20.47 2.39 -25.21
N GLY A 144 -21.18 1.84 -24.22
CA GLY A 144 -22.56 1.36 -24.35
C GLY A 144 -22.70 -0.14 -24.62
N ASP A 145 -21.60 -0.86 -24.88
CA ASP A 145 -21.63 -2.31 -25.03
C ASP A 145 -21.63 -3.03 -23.67
N THR A 146 -22.22 -4.23 -23.63
CA THR A 146 -22.26 -5.07 -22.43
C THR A 146 -21.12 -6.08 -22.40
N PHE A 147 -20.56 -6.32 -21.21
CA PHE A 147 -19.46 -7.27 -21.06
C PHE A 147 -19.95 -8.70 -20.78
N LEU A 148 -19.58 -9.63 -21.66
CA LEU A 148 -19.61 -11.07 -21.39
C LEU A 148 -18.17 -11.59 -21.32
N CYS A 149 -17.84 -12.36 -20.28
CA CYS A 149 -16.52 -12.96 -20.18
C CYS A 149 -16.35 -14.11 -21.17
N SER A 150 -15.10 -14.53 -21.42
CA SER A 150 -14.78 -15.62 -22.36
C SER A 150 -15.52 -16.93 -22.11
N LYS A 151 -15.99 -17.18 -20.87
CA LYS A 151 -16.81 -18.37 -20.53
C LYS A 151 -18.24 -18.30 -21.07
N HIS A 152 -18.72 -17.12 -21.43
CA HIS A 152 -20.12 -16.84 -21.77
C HIS A 152 -20.31 -16.14 -23.13
N ILE A 153 -19.22 -15.81 -23.84
CA ILE A 153 -19.29 -15.31 -25.23
C ILE A 153 -19.68 -16.44 -26.21
N THR A 154 -19.36 -17.70 -25.89
CA THR A 154 -19.52 -18.84 -26.81
C THR A 154 -20.71 -19.76 -26.50
N ASN A 155 -21.74 -19.27 -25.81
CA ASN A 155 -23.00 -20.00 -25.58
C ASN A 155 -24.17 -19.30 -26.26
#